data_AF-A0A7J5DM29-F1
#
_entry.id   AF-A0A7J5DM29-F1
#
_cell.length_a   1.000
_cell.length_b   1.000
_cell.length_c   1.000
_cell.angle_alpha   90.00
_cell.angle_beta   90.00
_cell.angle_gamma   90.00
#
_symmetry.space_group_name_H-M   'P 1'
#
loop_
_entity.id
_entity.type
_entity.pdbx_description
1 polymer ?
#
loop_
_entity_poly.entity_id
_entity_poly.type
_entity_poly.pdbx_seq_one_letter_code
_entity_poly.pdbx_strand_id
1 'polypeptide(L)'
;MDLILLAWLRAQLGTTTDEHDLADRYARLHQGRAVVAEVLAERRAKLLAEPLRMTVDGVVTIDQSNNLAGLERQIAGLAELVAPDDPVAGEAGIDLVTAPLVPSRRTR
;
A
#
# COMPACT_ATOMS: atom_id res chain seq x y z
N MET A 1 8.71 -3.75 11.59
CA MET A 1 8.39 -3.66 10.16
C MET A 1 9.63 -4.05 9.37
N ASP A 2 9.48 -4.78 8.27
CA ASP A 2 10.62 -5.20 7.45
C ASP A 2 11.21 -4.02 6.62
N LEU A 3 12.50 -4.09 6.29
CA LEU A 3 13.21 -3.03 5.56
C LEU A 3 12.74 -2.89 4.11
N ILE A 4 12.38 -3.98 3.44
CA ILE A 4 11.89 -3.94 2.04
C ILE A 4 10.52 -3.26 2.02
N LEU A 5 9.66 -3.61 2.98
CA LEU A 5 8.36 -2.98 3.15
C LEU A 5 8.48 -1.49 3.47
N LEU A 6 9.37 -1.10 4.39
CA LEU A 6 9.61 0.31 4.71
C LEU A 6 10.10 1.10 3.49
N ALA A 7 11.03 0.55 2.71
CA ALA A 7 11.51 1.18 1.49
C ALA A 7 10.39 1.37 0.47
N TRP A 8 9.52 0.37 0.32
CA TRP A 8 8.34 0.44 -0.54
C TRP A 8 7.35 1.51 -0.07
N LEU A 9 7.05 1.57 1.24
CA LEU A 9 6.18 2.61 1.82
C LEU A 9 6.74 4.01 1.57
N ARG A 10 8.05 4.21 1.74
CA ARG A 10 8.72 5.49 1.46
C ARG A 10 8.67 5.85 -0.03
N ALA A 11 8.75 4.88 -0.93
CA ALA A 11 8.62 5.13 -2.37
C ALA A 11 7.22 5.65 -2.73
N GLN A 12 6.17 5.22 -2.02
CA GLN A 12 4.79 5.68 -2.26
C GLN A 12 4.46 6.99 -1.54
N LEU A 13 4.93 7.16 -0.30
CA LEU A 13 4.50 8.23 0.59
C LEU A 13 5.50 9.39 0.69
N GLY A 14 6.72 9.20 0.20
CA GLY A 14 7.85 10.11 0.39
C GLY A 14 8.62 9.83 1.68
N THR A 15 9.88 10.30 1.72
CA THR A 15 10.83 10.08 2.82
C THR A 15 10.54 10.90 4.08
N THR A 16 9.64 11.87 3.99
CA THR A 16 9.24 12.76 5.10
C THR A 16 8.21 12.14 6.04
N THR A 17 7.64 10.99 5.67
CA THR A 17 6.66 10.28 6.51
C THR A 17 7.38 9.62 7.69
N ASP A 18 6.87 9.83 8.90
CA ASP A 18 7.47 9.29 10.13
C ASP A 18 7.43 7.75 10.12
N GLU A 19 8.58 7.14 10.37
CA GLU A 19 8.73 5.69 10.41
C GLU A 19 7.96 5.06 11.57
N HIS A 20 7.85 5.77 12.70
CA HIS A 20 7.11 5.25 13.86
C HIS A 20 5.61 5.18 13.58
N ASP A 21 5.03 6.24 13.02
CA ASP A 21 3.64 6.27 12.56
C ASP A 21 3.34 5.16 11.52
N LEU A 22 4.25 4.98 10.55
CA LEU A 22 4.12 3.88 9.58
C LEU A 22 4.14 2.50 10.23
N ALA A 23 5.01 2.29 11.23
CA ALA A 23 5.10 1.04 11.95
C ALA A 23 3.83 0.74 12.76
N ASP A 24 3.27 1.75 13.43
CA ASP A 24 2.04 1.63 14.22
C ASP A 24 0.83 1.32 13.34
N ARG A 25 0.70 2.03 12.21
CA ARG A 25 -0.36 1.75 11.23
C ARG A 25 -0.23 0.35 10.63
N TYR A 26 0.99 -0.06 10.29
CA TYR A 26 1.24 -1.41 9.81
C TYR A 26 0.92 -2.47 10.86
N ALA A 27 1.24 -2.22 12.13
CA ALA A 27 0.91 -3.12 13.23
C ALA A 27 -0.61 -3.29 13.42
N ARG A 28 -1.42 -2.30 13.05
CA ARG A 28 -2.89 -2.37 13.08
C ARG A 28 -3.49 -2.99 11.82
N LEU A 29 -2.99 -2.63 10.64
CA LEU A 29 -3.58 -2.98 9.35
C LEU A 29 -3.03 -4.28 8.77
N HIS A 30 -1.81 -4.67 9.16
CA HIS A 30 -1.09 -5.87 8.69
C HIS A 30 -0.94 -5.99 7.16
N GLN A 31 -1.14 -4.89 6.43
CA GLN A 31 -0.99 -4.85 4.97
C GLN A 31 -0.41 -3.51 4.53
N GLY A 32 0.73 -3.53 3.83
CA GLY A 32 1.46 -2.36 3.37
C GLY A 32 0.63 -1.48 2.45
N ARG A 33 -0.09 -2.10 1.53
CA ARG A 33 -1.03 -1.40 0.64
C ARG A 33 -2.12 -0.66 1.41
N ALA A 34 -2.66 -1.27 2.47
CA ALA A 34 -3.67 -0.63 3.31
C ALA A 34 -3.11 0.60 4.05
N VAL A 35 -1.85 0.51 4.53
CA VAL A 35 -1.17 1.66 5.15
C VAL A 35 -1.02 2.82 4.16
N VAL A 36 -0.59 2.56 2.93
CA VAL A 36 -0.49 3.61 1.89
C VAL A 36 -1.86 4.22 1.60
N ALA A 37 -2.90 3.40 1.47
CA ALA A 37 -4.25 3.87 1.22
C ALA A 37 -4.73 4.82 2.34
N GLU A 38 -4.50 4.45 3.59
CA GLU A 38 -4.90 5.24 4.76
C GLU A 38 -4.18 6.60 4.77
N VAL A 39 -2.85 6.62 4.62
CA VAL A 39 -2.08 7.87 4.65
C VAL A 39 -2.43 8.79 3.48
N LEU A 40 -2.63 8.24 2.27
CA LEU A 40 -3.05 9.06 1.12
C LEU A 40 -4.47 9.60 1.29
N ALA A 41 -5.39 8.81 1.87
CA ALA A 41 -6.74 9.27 2.18
C ALA A 41 -6.74 10.40 3.21
N GLU A 42 -5.91 10.32 4.25
CA GLU A 42 -5.73 11.39 5.23
C GLU A 42 -5.17 12.67 4.59
N ARG A 43 -4.17 12.55 3.71
CA ARG A 43 -3.61 13.71 2.98
C ARG A 43 -4.67 14.37 2.10
N ARG A 44 -5.49 13.56 1.41
CA ARG A 44 -6.62 14.06 0.61
C ARG A 44 -7.65 14.78 1.50
N ALA A 45 -8.04 14.18 2.62
CA ALA A 45 -8.98 14.79 3.55
C ALA A 45 -8.46 16.12 4.10
N LYS A 46 -7.18 16.19 4.46
CA LYS A 46 -6.52 17.43 4.90
C LYS A 46 -6.55 18.50 3.80
N LEU A 47 -6.22 18.13 2.56
CA LEU A 47 -6.23 19.07 1.44
C LEU A 47 -7.63 19.61 1.14
N LEU A 48 -8.67 18.77 1.27
CA LEU A 48 -10.06 19.18 1.10
C LEU A 48 -10.59 20.07 2.23
N ALA A 49 -9.96 20.04 3.41
CA ALA A 49 -10.28 20.94 4.51
C ALA A 49 -9.66 22.34 4.32
N GLU A 50 -8.66 22.47 3.44
CA GLU A 50 -8.01 23.74 3.10
C GLU A 50 -8.65 24.35 1.83
N PRO A 51 -8.62 25.69 1.66
CA PRO A 51 -9.05 26.32 0.42
C PRO A 51 -8.13 25.87 -0.74
N LEU A 52 -8.71 25.20 -1.75
CA LEU A 52 -7.93 24.71 -2.90
C LEU A 52 -7.29 25.83 -3.72
N ARG A 53 -7.83 27.04 -3.65
CA ARG A 53 -7.25 28.23 -4.29
C ARG A 53 -7.31 29.40 -3.33
N MET A 54 -6.16 30.00 -3.07
CA MET A 54 -6.04 31.21 -2.26
C MET A 54 -5.23 32.24 -3.03
N THR A 55 -5.82 33.41 -3.24
CA THR A 55 -5.14 34.57 -3.83
C THR A 55 -4.99 35.61 -2.73
N VAL A 56 -3.74 35.98 -2.43
CA VAL A 56 -3.42 37.09 -1.52
C VAL A 56 -3.14 38.31 -2.41
N ASP A 57 -3.88 39.39 -2.19
CA ASP A 57 -3.87 40.58 -3.05
C ASP A 57 -2.45 41.03 -3.40
N GLY A 58 -2.09 40.80 -4.68
CA GLY A 58 -0.89 41.32 -5.34
C GLY A 58 0.41 40.52 -5.20
N VAL A 59 0.48 39.45 -4.39
CA VAL A 59 1.80 38.85 -4.04
C VAL A 59 1.89 37.35 -4.30
N VAL A 60 0.85 36.55 -4.02
CA VAL A 60 0.89 35.09 -4.20
C VAL A 60 -0.48 34.55 -4.59
N THR A 61 -0.52 33.68 -5.61
CA THR A 61 -1.63 32.74 -5.83
C THR A 61 -1.14 31.33 -5.53
N ILE A 62 -1.82 30.65 -4.62
CA ILE A 62 -1.62 29.22 -4.33
C ILE A 62 -2.81 28.48 -4.93
N ASP A 63 -2.54 27.49 -5.78
CA ASP A 63 -3.53 26.58 -6.36
C ASP A 63 -3.12 25.13 -6.08
N GLN A 64 -3.95 24.44 -5.32
CA GLN A 64 -3.76 23.06 -4.88
C GLN A 64 -4.62 22.06 -5.68
N SER A 65 -5.40 22.51 -6.65
CA SER A 65 -6.34 21.66 -7.42
C SER A 65 -5.61 20.53 -8.16
N ASN A 66 -4.44 20.82 -8.72
CA ASN A 66 -3.60 19.82 -9.39
C ASN A 66 -2.99 18.82 -8.41
N ASN A 67 -2.72 19.24 -7.17
CA ASN A 67 -2.21 18.35 -6.12
C ASN A 67 -3.30 17.36 -5.71
N LEU A 68 -4.54 17.84 -5.55
CA LEU A 68 -5.70 16.98 -5.28
C LEU A 68 -5.88 15.94 -6.39
N ALA A 69 -5.88 16.37 -7.64
CA ALA A 69 -5.99 15.47 -8.80
C ALA A 69 -4.81 14.49 -8.91
N GLY A 70 -3.63 14.87 -8.43
CA GLY A 70 -2.46 13.97 -8.31
C GLY A 70 -2.69 12.88 -7.26
N LEU A 71 -3.12 13.26 -6.05
CA LEU A 71 -3.41 12.34 -4.96
C LEU A 71 -4.54 11.37 -5.33
N GLU A 72 -5.61 11.84 -5.97
CA GLU A 72 -6.71 10.99 -6.39
C GLU A 72 -6.28 9.94 -7.42
N ARG A 73 -5.43 10.31 -8.37
CA ARG A 73 -4.85 9.35 -9.32
C ARG A 73 -3.92 8.35 -8.63
N GLN A 74 -3.13 8.80 -7.67
CA GLN A 74 -2.25 7.91 -6.91
C GLN A 74 -3.06 6.87 -6.10
N ILE A 75 -4.13 7.31 -5.44
CA ILE A 75 -5.05 6.42 -4.71
C ILE A 75 -5.70 5.43 -5.66
N ALA A 76 -6.19 5.87 -6.83
CA ALA A 76 -6.81 4.99 -7.81
C ALA A 76 -5.83 3.94 -8.36
N GLY A 77 -4.57 4.33 -8.64
CA GLY A 77 -3.52 3.43 -9.12
C GLY A 77 -2.98 2.46 -8.06
N LEU A 78 -3.30 2.66 -6.77
CA LEU A 78 -2.78 1.83 -5.68
C LEU A 78 -3.21 0.37 -5.79
N ALA A 79 -4.36 0.08 -6.43
CA ALA A 79 -4.83 -1.29 -6.66
C ALA A 79 -3.93 -2.08 -7.64
N GLU A 80 -3.22 -1.39 -8.54
CA GLU A 80 -2.38 -2.01 -9.56
C GLU A 80 -0.96 -2.29 -9.07
N LEU A 81 -0.54 -1.65 -7.98
CA LEU A 81 0.78 -1.88 -7.39
C LEU A 81 0.86 -3.26 -6.75
N VAL A 82 2.07 -3.78 -6.54
CA VAL A 82 2.29 -4.98 -5.74
C VAL A 82 3.14 -4.57 -4.55
N ALA A 83 2.58 -4.73 -3.36
CA ALA A 83 3.30 -4.54 -2.12
C ALA A 83 4.14 -5.79 -1.80
N PRO A 84 5.29 -5.66 -1.12
CA PRO A 84 6.16 -6.78 -0.80
C PRO A 84 5.49 -7.87 0.07
N ASP A 85 4.45 -7.50 0.81
CA ASP A 85 3.69 -8.34 1.73
C ASP A 85 2.35 -8.81 1.14
N ASP A 86 2.04 -8.45 -0.11
CA ASP A 86 0.85 -8.99 -0.75
C ASP A 86 1.00 -10.51 -0.96
N PRO A 87 -0.09 -11.27 -0.75
CA PRO A 87 -0.07 -12.69 -1.06
C PRO A 87 0.28 -12.86 -2.54
N VAL A 88 1.28 -13.67 -2.82
CA VAL A 88 1.64 -14.03 -4.20
C VAL A 88 0.40 -14.69 -4.81
N ALA A 89 -0.29 -13.97 -5.70
CA ALA A 89 -1.41 -14.50 -6.45
C ALA A 89 -0.89 -15.62 -7.37
N GLY A 90 -0.82 -16.84 -6.85
CA GLY A 90 -0.14 -17.95 -7.52
C GLY A 90 0.55 -18.95 -6.61
N GLU A 91 0.71 -18.69 -5.30
CA GLU A 91 0.86 -19.79 -4.36
C GLU A 91 -0.50 -20.49 -4.23
N ALA A 92 -0.84 -21.29 -5.25
CA ALA A 92 -1.58 -22.50 -4.99
C ALA A 92 -0.84 -23.17 -3.85
N GLY A 93 -1.36 -23.04 -2.62
CA GLY A 93 -0.79 -23.69 -1.46
C GLY A 93 -0.45 -25.10 -1.89
N ILE A 94 0.83 -25.46 -1.75
CA ILE A 94 1.38 -26.70 -2.32
C ILE A 94 0.45 -27.82 -1.83
N ASP A 95 -0.45 -28.28 -2.70
CA ASP A 95 -1.41 -29.29 -2.31
C ASP A 95 -0.62 -30.58 -2.27
N LEU A 96 -0.13 -30.92 -1.07
CA LEU A 96 0.66 -32.11 -0.83
C LEU A 96 -0.29 -33.31 -0.91
N VAL A 97 -0.54 -33.75 -2.15
CA VAL A 97 -1.35 -34.93 -2.42
C VAL A 97 -0.59 -36.16 -1.93
N THR A 98 -1.11 -36.79 -0.88
CA THR A 98 -0.56 -38.05 -0.35
C THR A 98 -1.24 -39.24 -1.03
N ALA A 99 -0.46 -40.09 -1.68
CA ALA A 99 -0.95 -41.34 -2.27
C ALA A 99 -0.54 -42.54 -1.40
N PRO A 100 -1.46 -43.44 -1.02
CA PRO A 100 -1.11 -44.64 -0.26
C PRO A 100 -0.34 -45.63 -1.14
N LEU A 101 0.83 -46.07 -0.69
CA LEU A 101 1.61 -47.14 -1.34
C LEU A 101 1.02 -48.50 -0.98
N VAL A 102 0.55 -49.25 -2.00
CA VAL A 102 0.04 -50.62 -1.83
C VAL A 102 1.19 -51.62 -2.06
N PRO A 103 1.37 -52.63 -1.18
CA PRO A 103 2.41 -53.64 -1.35
C PRO A 103 2.16 -54.52 -2.58
N SER A 104 3.21 -54.74 -3.36
CA SER A 104 3.20 -55.64 -4.53
C SER A 104 3.05 -57.10 -4.08
N ARG A 105 1.92 -57.74 -4.38
CA ARG A 105 1.74 -59.19 -4.17
C ARG A 105 2.60 -59.96 -5.17
N ARG A 106 3.63 -60.67 -4.68
CA ARG A 106 4.29 -61.73 -5.45
C ARG A 106 3.33 -62.93 -5.55
N THR A 107 2.80 -63.17 -6.75
CA THR A 107 2.17 -64.45 -7.09
C THR A 107 3.23 -65.53 -7.13
N ARG A 108 2.99 -66.63 -6.42
CA ARG A 108 3.85 -67.81 -6.35
C ARG A 108 3.45 -68.84 -7.40
#